data_AF-E4X7F1-F1
#
_entry.id   AF-E4X7F1-F1
#
_cell.length_a   1.000
_cell.length_b   1.000
_cell.length_c   1.000
_cell.angle_alpha   90.00
_cell.angle_beta   90.00
_cell.angle_gamma   90.00
#
_symmetry.space_group_name_H-M   'P 1'
#
loop_
_entity.id
_entity.type
_entity.pdbx_description
1 polymer ?
#
loop_
_entity_poly.entity_id
_entity_poly.type
_entity_poly.pdbx_seq_one_letter_code
_entity_poly.pdbx_strand_id
1 'polypeptide(L)'
;MKEPVKSMNIHSRYVTDFGTRGKCFGCTHASGFTAEIKTTGKGSERYCKFCVTQKFPEAKAKYEKTDAKFSCPACLSKNESLRCNTKELTYDEYYVGSCCKNAGLWTYKTGKLFRQMTVQHIYEDARKDEDSAETAVENADAKVVEAKKVLENCEKTACEAAHVLDEKKKWRKTVQKRALFLANEAMKEDNSDLEDSDYEPEDGESEAAEEADEEHEFLLEKMSCKVCMEKFDDEHPEATIIPCGHKSCFHCLSSLPNKACPTCRAEFTMENVYKLY
;
A
#
# COMPACT_ATOMS: atom_id res chain seq x y z
N MET A 1 36.79 -22.98 4.86
CA MET A 1 36.29 -22.85 3.48
C MET A 1 35.24 -23.93 3.27
N LYS A 2 34.00 -23.60 2.89
CA LYS A 2 32.98 -24.62 2.56
C LYS A 2 33.45 -25.36 1.31
N GLU A 3 33.57 -26.70 1.38
CA GLU A 3 33.96 -27.50 0.21
C GLU A 3 33.03 -27.20 -0.97
N PRO A 4 33.56 -27.15 -2.21
CA PRO A 4 32.72 -26.96 -3.38
C PRO A 4 31.78 -28.15 -3.49
N VAL A 5 30.50 -27.93 -3.18
CA VAL A 5 29.41 -28.87 -3.43
C VAL A 5 29.53 -29.34 -4.89
N LYS A 6 29.91 -30.62 -5.08
CA LYS A 6 30.10 -31.21 -6.41
C LYS A 6 28.79 -31.11 -7.18
N SER A 7 28.69 -30.23 -8.18
CA SER A 7 27.44 -30.09 -8.92
C SER A 7 27.07 -31.41 -9.60
N MET A 8 25.93 -32.01 -9.22
CA MET A 8 25.45 -33.21 -9.89
C MET A 8 24.95 -32.82 -11.28
N ASN A 9 25.50 -33.47 -12.30
CA ASN A 9 25.05 -33.30 -13.66
C ASN A 9 23.64 -33.87 -13.78
N ILE A 10 22.67 -33.03 -14.10
CA ILE A 10 21.33 -33.50 -14.44
C ILE A 10 21.43 -34.14 -15.82
N HIS A 11 20.92 -35.37 -15.93
CA HIS A 11 20.88 -36.05 -17.21
C HIS A 11 20.01 -35.26 -18.19
N SER A 12 20.53 -35.01 -19.40
CA SER A 12 19.86 -34.23 -20.46
C SER A 12 18.42 -34.65 -20.76
N ARG A 13 18.05 -35.92 -20.51
CA ARG A 13 16.68 -36.42 -20.71
C ARG A 13 15.63 -35.78 -19.81
N TYR A 14 16.05 -35.17 -18.71
CA TYR A 14 15.17 -34.43 -17.80
C TYR A 14 15.15 -32.93 -18.10
N VAL A 15 15.93 -32.47 -19.06
CA VAL A 15 16.00 -31.06 -19.45
C VAL A 15 15.10 -30.87 -20.65
N THR A 16 14.07 -30.06 -20.52
CA THR A 16 13.13 -29.74 -21.60
C THR A 16 13.60 -28.53 -22.40
N ASP A 17 14.22 -27.57 -21.72
CA ASP A 17 14.91 -26.43 -22.30
C ASP A 17 16.16 -26.12 -21.47
N PHE A 18 17.30 -25.87 -22.11
CA PHE A 18 18.51 -25.45 -21.41
C PHE A 18 18.50 -23.96 -21.04
N GLY A 19 17.59 -23.17 -21.62
CA GLY A 19 17.58 -21.73 -21.46
C GLY A 19 18.89 -21.08 -21.93
N THR A 20 19.09 -19.83 -21.52
CA THR A 20 20.32 -19.08 -21.84
C THR A 20 21.47 -19.41 -20.89
N ARG A 21 21.16 -19.99 -19.72
CA ARG A 21 22.09 -20.13 -18.59
C ARG A 21 22.23 -21.54 -18.08
N GLY A 22 21.45 -22.49 -18.57
CA GLY A 22 21.46 -23.83 -18.01
C GLY A 22 22.52 -24.76 -18.57
N LYS A 23 22.95 -24.57 -19.83
CA LYS A 23 23.93 -25.48 -20.45
C LYS A 23 25.37 -25.07 -20.10
N CYS A 24 26.09 -25.98 -19.44
CA CYS A 24 27.53 -25.83 -19.25
C CYS A 24 28.28 -26.11 -20.55
N PHE A 25 29.12 -25.18 -21.02
CA PHE A 25 29.98 -25.36 -22.18
C PHE A 25 31.02 -26.47 -21.98
N GLY A 26 31.52 -26.62 -20.75
CA GLY A 26 32.56 -27.61 -20.42
C GLY A 26 32.08 -29.07 -20.43
N CYS A 27 30.96 -29.36 -19.78
CA CYS A 27 30.45 -30.73 -19.63
C CYS A 27 29.15 -31.02 -20.42
N THR A 28 28.58 -30.02 -21.09
CA THR A 28 27.32 -30.07 -21.86
C THR A 28 26.05 -30.42 -21.06
N HIS A 29 26.14 -30.59 -19.74
CA HIS A 29 25.02 -30.88 -18.87
C HIS A 29 24.32 -29.61 -18.35
N ALA A 30 23.08 -29.79 -17.91
CA ALA A 30 22.38 -28.76 -17.15
C ALA A 30 22.94 -28.68 -15.72
N SER A 31 23.13 -27.46 -15.24
CA SER A 31 23.57 -27.18 -13.87
C SER A 31 22.63 -26.18 -13.21
N GLY A 32 22.51 -26.23 -11.88
CA GLY A 32 21.71 -25.26 -11.12
C GLY A 32 22.30 -23.86 -11.14
N PHE A 33 23.63 -23.80 -11.30
CA PHE A 33 24.37 -22.55 -11.34
C PHE A 33 25.43 -22.60 -12.42
N THR A 34 25.50 -21.54 -13.22
CA THR A 34 26.57 -21.33 -14.19
C THR A 34 27.21 -19.98 -13.97
N ALA A 35 28.49 -19.87 -14.34
CA ALA A 35 29.19 -18.60 -14.39
C ALA A 35 29.60 -18.32 -15.83
N GLU A 36 29.45 -17.07 -16.24
CA GLU A 36 29.93 -16.59 -17.52
C GLU A 36 31.44 -16.28 -17.42
N ILE A 37 32.23 -16.97 -18.24
CA ILE A 37 33.69 -16.81 -18.31
C ILE A 37 34.03 -16.27 -19.71
N LYS A 38 34.72 -15.13 -19.75
CA LYS A 38 35.24 -14.57 -21.01
C LYS A 38 36.49 -15.36 -21.40
N THR A 39 36.45 -16.01 -22.55
CA THR A 39 37.61 -16.73 -23.10
C THR A 39 38.24 -15.90 -24.22
N THR A 40 39.58 -15.85 -24.23
CA THR A 40 40.33 -15.07 -25.22
C THR A 40 40.00 -15.56 -26.63
N GLY A 41 39.32 -14.72 -27.42
CA GLY A 41 39.00 -14.99 -28.83
C GLY A 41 37.72 -15.80 -29.11
N LYS A 42 36.93 -16.20 -28.10
CA LYS A 42 35.70 -17.00 -28.32
C LYS A 42 34.41 -16.40 -27.72
N GLY A 43 34.47 -15.16 -27.25
CA GLY A 43 33.35 -14.50 -26.59
C GLY A 43 33.19 -14.98 -25.14
N SER A 44 31.98 -14.89 -24.61
CA SER A 44 31.67 -15.36 -23.26
C SER A 44 30.95 -16.71 -23.30
N GLU A 45 31.41 -17.64 -22.46
CA GLU A 45 30.90 -19.01 -22.38
C GLU A 45 30.47 -19.30 -20.95
N ARG A 46 29.41 -20.09 -20.77
CA ARG A 46 28.90 -20.43 -19.43
C ARG A 46 29.41 -21.77 -18.95
N TYR A 47 29.94 -21.81 -17.74
CA TYR A 47 30.51 -23.01 -17.13
C TYR A 47 29.84 -23.31 -15.79
N CYS A 48 29.55 -24.59 -15.51
CA CYS A 48 29.15 -25.01 -14.18
C CYS A 48 30.31 -24.87 -13.20
N LYS A 49 30.02 -24.83 -11.90
CA LYS A 49 31.02 -24.68 -10.84
C LYS A 49 32.17 -25.68 -10.95
N PHE A 50 31.87 -26.95 -11.21
CA PHE A 50 32.89 -27.97 -11.39
C PHE A 50 33.83 -27.67 -12.57
N CYS A 51 33.28 -27.30 -13.74
CA CYS A 51 34.09 -26.97 -14.91
C CYS A 51 34.90 -25.68 -14.72
N VAL A 52 34.36 -24.68 -14.00
CA VAL A 52 35.13 -23.48 -13.62
C VAL A 52 36.31 -23.86 -12.74
N THR A 53 36.10 -24.64 -11.67
CA THR A 53 37.19 -25.04 -10.78
C THR A 53 38.27 -25.86 -11.49
N GLN A 54 37.89 -26.70 -12.47
CA GLN A 54 38.88 -27.48 -13.23
C GLN A 54 39.61 -26.69 -14.31
N LYS A 55 38.90 -25.86 -15.09
CA LYS A 55 39.48 -25.17 -16.26
C LYS A 55 40.05 -23.80 -15.92
N PHE A 56 39.53 -23.15 -14.88
CA PHE A 56 39.82 -21.78 -14.49
C PHE A 56 39.97 -21.67 -12.95
N PRO A 57 40.94 -22.38 -12.34
CA PRO A 57 41.05 -22.47 -10.87
C PRO A 57 41.25 -21.11 -10.18
N GLU A 58 41.83 -20.13 -10.88
CA GLU A 58 42.09 -18.78 -10.36
C GLU A 58 40.94 -17.79 -10.62
N ALA A 59 39.92 -18.18 -11.37
CA ALA A 59 38.85 -17.28 -11.76
C ALA A 59 37.89 -17.00 -10.58
N LYS A 60 37.75 -15.72 -10.22
CA LYS A 60 36.67 -15.23 -9.35
C LYS A 60 35.36 -15.15 -10.16
N ALA A 61 34.68 -16.27 -10.26
CA ALA A 61 33.46 -16.40 -11.06
C ALA A 61 32.21 -16.03 -10.25
N LYS A 62 31.34 -15.18 -10.80
CA LYS A 62 29.99 -14.94 -10.27
C LYS A 62 29.06 -16.01 -10.84
N TYR A 63 28.38 -16.74 -9.96
CA TYR A 63 27.44 -17.79 -10.35
C TYR A 63 26.03 -17.24 -10.35
N GLU A 64 25.27 -17.60 -11.39
CA GLU A 64 23.86 -17.24 -11.55
C GLU A 64 23.00 -18.50 -11.56
N LYS A 65 21.78 -18.40 -11.02
CA LYS A 65 20.80 -19.48 -11.13
C LYS A 65 20.47 -19.76 -12.61
N THR A 66 20.33 -21.04 -12.93
CA THR A 66 19.89 -21.50 -14.25
C THR A 66 18.45 -21.09 -14.56
N ASP A 67 18.18 -20.80 -15.83
CA ASP A 67 16.85 -20.64 -16.41
C ASP A 67 16.37 -21.88 -17.17
N ALA A 68 17.14 -22.98 -17.11
CA ALA A 68 16.73 -24.25 -17.70
C ALA A 68 15.38 -24.73 -17.13
N LYS A 69 14.63 -25.40 -17.99
CA LYS A 69 13.38 -26.07 -17.67
C LYS A 69 13.58 -27.56 -17.59
N PHE A 70 12.94 -28.16 -16.61
CA PHE A 70 13.08 -29.58 -16.31
C PHE A 70 11.73 -30.30 -16.38
N SER A 71 11.74 -31.54 -16.87
CA SER A 71 10.61 -32.45 -16.77
C SER A 71 10.64 -33.22 -15.45
N CYS A 72 9.45 -33.50 -14.93
CA CYS A 72 9.28 -34.33 -13.76
C CYS A 72 9.95 -35.70 -13.99
N PRO A 73 10.77 -36.21 -13.05
CA PRO A 73 11.35 -37.55 -13.19
C PRO A 73 10.32 -38.67 -13.38
N ALA A 74 9.10 -38.47 -12.86
CA ALA A 74 7.99 -39.40 -13.01
C ALA A 74 7.35 -39.37 -14.41
N CYS A 75 7.65 -38.40 -15.28
CA CYS A 75 7.23 -38.40 -16.69
C CYS A 75 7.66 -39.68 -17.44
N LEU A 76 8.80 -40.25 -17.02
CA LEU A 76 9.38 -41.45 -17.63
C LEU A 76 8.91 -42.75 -16.98
N SER A 77 7.95 -42.69 -16.05
CA SER A 77 7.33 -43.89 -15.47
C SER A 77 6.65 -44.71 -16.56
N LYS A 78 6.87 -46.03 -16.57
CA LYS A 78 6.11 -46.98 -17.39
C LYS A 78 4.69 -47.16 -16.87
N ASN A 79 4.47 -46.92 -15.57
CA ASN A 79 3.15 -46.96 -14.97
C ASN A 79 2.47 -45.60 -15.17
N GLU A 80 1.41 -45.61 -15.97
CA GLU A 80 0.64 -44.42 -16.35
C GLU A 80 0.02 -43.71 -15.14
N SER A 81 -0.44 -44.46 -14.13
CA SER A 81 -1.02 -43.86 -12.91
C SER A 81 -0.01 -43.12 -12.04
N LEU A 82 1.29 -43.36 -12.24
CA LEU A 82 2.38 -42.68 -11.54
C LEU A 82 2.99 -41.54 -12.37
N ARG A 83 2.55 -41.37 -13.63
CA ARG A 83 3.10 -40.40 -14.55
C ARG A 83 2.64 -39.00 -14.17
N CYS A 84 3.61 -38.12 -13.94
CA CYS A 84 3.38 -36.67 -13.88
C CYS A 84 3.74 -36.08 -15.24
N ASN A 85 2.96 -35.13 -15.75
CA ASN A 85 3.17 -34.53 -17.08
C ASN A 85 3.82 -33.14 -17.02
N THR A 86 4.26 -32.68 -15.85
CA THR A 86 4.87 -31.36 -15.69
C THR A 86 6.26 -31.30 -16.35
N LYS A 87 6.46 -30.33 -17.25
CA LYS A 87 7.65 -30.21 -18.12
C LYS A 87 8.42 -28.90 -17.96
N GLU A 88 7.93 -27.97 -17.16
CA GLU A 88 8.49 -26.60 -17.06
C GLU A 88 8.98 -26.26 -15.65
N LEU A 89 9.50 -27.26 -14.94
CA LEU A 89 10.01 -27.06 -13.59
C LEU A 89 11.29 -26.22 -13.63
N THR A 90 11.42 -25.33 -12.65
CA THR A 90 12.71 -24.72 -12.30
C THR A 90 13.65 -25.75 -11.68
N TYR A 91 14.93 -25.40 -11.55
CA TYR A 91 15.92 -26.27 -10.92
C TYR A 91 15.53 -26.65 -9.48
N ASP A 92 15.09 -25.66 -8.70
CA ASP A 92 14.74 -25.85 -7.28
C ASP A 92 13.50 -26.76 -7.16
N GLU A 93 12.45 -26.50 -7.96
CA GLU A 93 11.25 -27.35 -8.03
C GLU A 93 11.55 -28.79 -8.46
N TYR A 94 12.46 -28.98 -9.41
CA TYR A 94 12.89 -30.31 -9.85
C TYR A 94 13.58 -31.08 -8.73
N TYR A 95 14.50 -30.46 -7.98
CA TYR A 95 15.20 -31.14 -6.89
C TYR A 95 14.31 -31.41 -5.68
N VAL A 96 13.46 -30.44 -5.32
CA VAL A 96 12.46 -30.61 -4.26
C VAL A 96 11.44 -31.68 -4.68
N GLY A 97 11.10 -31.73 -5.97
CA GLY A 97 10.07 -32.60 -6.50
C GLY A 97 8.67 -32.08 -6.20
N SER A 98 8.49 -30.76 -6.27
CA SER A 98 7.23 -30.06 -5.89
C SER A 98 6.02 -30.47 -6.74
N CYS A 99 6.24 -30.95 -7.97
CA CYS A 99 5.17 -31.25 -8.92
C CYS A 99 4.33 -32.49 -8.57
N CYS A 100 4.88 -33.49 -7.88
CA CYS A 100 4.11 -34.66 -7.45
C CYS A 100 4.82 -35.47 -6.35
N LYS A 101 4.06 -36.28 -5.61
CA LYS A 101 4.58 -37.16 -4.56
C LYS A 101 5.72 -38.06 -5.04
N ASN A 102 5.61 -38.59 -6.26
CA ASN A 102 6.63 -39.47 -6.84
C ASN A 102 7.95 -38.72 -7.14
N ALA A 103 7.89 -37.45 -7.54
CA ALA A 103 9.08 -36.62 -7.72
C ALA A 103 9.74 -36.32 -6.36
N GLY A 104 8.95 -36.02 -5.33
CA GLY A 104 9.44 -35.82 -3.97
C GLY A 104 10.15 -37.05 -3.40
N LEU A 105 9.69 -38.26 -3.76
CA LEU A 105 10.31 -39.53 -3.35
C LEU A 105 11.44 -40.00 -4.27
N TRP A 106 11.68 -39.31 -5.38
CA TRP A 106 12.66 -39.74 -6.36
C TRP A 106 14.08 -39.70 -5.78
N THR A 107 14.68 -40.88 -5.67
CA THR A 107 16.07 -41.04 -5.23
C THR A 107 16.72 -42.09 -6.11
N TYR A 108 17.63 -41.67 -7.01
CA TYR A 108 18.58 -42.63 -7.56
C TYR A 108 19.46 -43.13 -6.42
N LYS A 109 19.74 -44.44 -6.37
CA LYS A 109 20.66 -45.03 -5.38
C LYS A 109 22.00 -44.28 -5.31
N THR A 110 22.50 -43.80 -6.46
CA THR A 110 23.77 -43.07 -6.59
C THR A 110 23.67 -41.55 -6.42
N GLY A 111 22.47 -40.98 -6.18
CA GLY A 111 22.25 -39.54 -6.07
C GLY A 111 21.51 -39.07 -4.80
N LYS A 112 21.16 -39.99 -3.90
CA LYS A 112 20.34 -39.68 -2.70
C LYS A 112 20.99 -38.63 -1.80
N LEU A 113 22.27 -38.80 -1.46
CA LEU A 113 22.99 -37.87 -0.59
C LEU A 113 23.09 -36.47 -1.20
N PHE A 114 23.42 -36.39 -2.50
CA PHE A 114 23.51 -35.12 -3.20
C PHE A 114 22.17 -34.40 -3.27
N ARG A 115 21.09 -35.13 -3.59
CA ARG A 115 19.74 -34.57 -3.58
C ARG A 115 19.39 -34.04 -2.20
N GLN A 116 19.66 -34.80 -1.14
CA GLN A 116 19.40 -34.36 0.23
C GLN A 116 20.18 -33.08 0.58
N MET A 117 21.46 -32.99 0.22
CA MET A 117 22.25 -31.77 0.39
C MET A 117 21.69 -30.60 -0.41
N THR A 118 21.25 -30.84 -1.65
CA THR A 118 20.68 -29.78 -2.51
C THR A 118 19.35 -29.27 -1.94
N VAL A 119 18.47 -30.18 -1.52
CA VAL A 119 17.20 -29.83 -0.88
C VAL A 119 17.44 -29.09 0.44
N GLN A 120 18.42 -29.52 1.23
CA GLN A 120 18.81 -28.80 2.46
C GLN A 120 19.30 -27.38 2.17
N HIS A 121 20.11 -27.18 1.12
CA HIS A 121 20.54 -25.85 0.72
C HIS A 121 19.38 -24.98 0.21
N ILE A 122 18.48 -25.56 -0.61
CA ILE A 122 17.27 -24.86 -1.05
C ILE A 122 16.43 -24.43 0.16
N TYR A 123 16.29 -25.31 1.15
CA TYR A 123 15.58 -25.00 2.40
C TYR A 123 16.27 -23.89 3.21
N GLU A 124 17.58 -23.96 3.39
CA GLU A 124 18.35 -22.92 4.10
C GLU A 124 18.27 -21.56 3.43
N ASP A 125 18.31 -21.52 2.09
CA ASP A 125 18.18 -20.27 1.35
C ASP A 125 16.75 -19.74 1.39
N ALA A 126 15.74 -20.60 1.23
CA ALA A 126 14.34 -20.22 1.41
C ALA A 126 14.07 -19.66 2.81
N ARG A 127 14.68 -20.25 3.85
CA ARG A 127 14.53 -19.76 5.22
C ARG A 127 15.17 -18.39 5.42
N LYS A 128 16.33 -18.12 4.83
CA LYS A 128 16.94 -16.77 4.87
C LYS A 128 16.10 -15.74 4.14
N ASP A 129 15.53 -16.11 3.00
CA ASP A 129 14.65 -15.23 2.22
C ASP A 129 13.38 -14.91 3.04
N GLU A 130 12.82 -15.91 3.74
CA GLU A 130 11.71 -15.74 4.70
C GLU A 130 12.11 -14.81 5.86
N ASP A 131 13.20 -15.08 6.56
CA ASP A 131 13.68 -14.25 7.69
C ASP A 131 13.96 -12.79 7.23
N SER A 132 14.49 -12.60 6.01
CA SER A 132 14.70 -11.28 5.42
C SER A 132 13.39 -10.57 5.10
N ALA A 133 12.36 -11.30 4.66
CA ALA A 133 11.04 -10.76 4.38
C ALA A 133 10.33 -10.37 5.69
N GLU A 134 10.42 -11.21 6.74
CA GLU A 134 9.92 -10.91 8.09
C GLU A 134 10.55 -9.62 8.62
N THR A 135 11.89 -9.51 8.55
CA THR A 135 12.62 -8.31 8.96
C THR A 135 12.19 -7.07 8.17
N ALA A 136 11.89 -7.21 6.87
CA ALA A 136 11.42 -6.10 6.04
C ALA A 136 10.02 -5.62 6.46
N VAL A 137 9.12 -6.54 6.81
CA VAL A 137 7.78 -6.23 7.33
C VAL A 137 7.88 -5.51 8.68
N GLU A 138 8.68 -6.02 9.62
CA GLU A 138 8.89 -5.38 10.93
C GLU A 138 9.42 -3.93 10.79
N ASN A 139 10.37 -3.71 9.88
CA ASN A 139 10.88 -2.38 9.58
C ASN A 139 9.84 -1.46 8.94
N ALA A 140 8.95 -1.99 8.10
CA ALA A 140 7.86 -1.22 7.50
C ALA A 140 6.83 -0.82 8.57
N ASP A 141 6.46 -1.74 9.46
CA ASP A 141 5.53 -1.47 10.56
C ASP A 141 6.10 -0.42 11.54
N ALA A 142 7.40 -0.50 11.85
CA ALA A 142 8.07 0.51 12.67
C ALA A 142 7.96 1.92 12.05
N LYS A 143 8.12 2.04 10.73
CA LYS A 143 7.95 3.33 10.01
C LYS A 143 6.50 3.82 10.02
N VAL A 144 5.52 2.92 9.93
CA VAL A 144 4.10 3.29 10.04
C VAL A 144 3.79 3.84 11.43
N VAL A 145 4.32 3.21 12.48
CA VAL A 145 4.17 3.70 13.86
C VAL A 145 4.81 5.08 14.03
N GLU A 146 5.99 5.31 13.46
CA GLU A 146 6.65 6.63 13.48
C GLU A 146 5.83 7.69 12.73
N ALA A 147 5.33 7.38 11.53
CA ALA A 147 4.50 8.30 10.75
C ALA A 147 3.21 8.68 11.48
N LYS A 148 2.57 7.74 12.18
CA LYS A 148 1.37 8.00 13.01
C LYS A 148 1.66 9.01 14.13
N LYS A 149 2.80 8.88 14.82
CA LYS A 149 3.21 9.84 15.86
C LYS A 149 3.46 11.25 15.29
N VAL A 150 4.05 11.33 14.10
CA VAL A 150 4.25 12.62 13.41
C VAL A 150 2.90 13.25 13.07
N LEU A 151 1.95 12.46 12.54
CA LEU A 151 0.62 12.94 12.22
C LEU A 151 -0.13 13.47 13.46
N GLU A 152 -0.11 12.72 14.56
CA GLU A 152 -0.72 13.13 15.83
C GLU A 152 -0.14 14.47 16.35
N ASN A 153 1.18 14.64 16.25
CA ASN A 153 1.82 15.91 16.62
C ASN A 153 1.39 17.06 15.70
N CYS A 154 1.30 16.83 14.39
CA CYS A 154 0.83 17.83 13.43
C CYS A 154 -0.63 18.24 13.71
N GLU A 155 -1.50 17.28 14.02
CA GLU A 155 -2.90 17.53 14.39
C GLU A 155 -2.99 18.39 15.65
N LYS A 156 -2.18 18.09 16.67
CA LYS A 156 -2.10 18.92 17.88
C LYS A 156 -1.67 20.35 17.58
N THR A 157 -0.61 20.54 16.79
CA THR A 157 -0.13 21.88 16.40
C THR A 157 -1.19 22.63 15.57
N ALA A 158 -1.91 21.94 14.68
CA ALA A 158 -2.99 22.54 13.92
C ALA A 158 -4.15 23.02 14.83
N CYS A 159 -4.51 22.23 15.83
CA CYS A 159 -5.51 22.59 16.84
C CYS A 159 -5.07 23.83 17.65
N GLU A 160 -3.83 23.85 18.13
CA GLU A 160 -3.26 25.00 18.84
C GLU A 160 -3.25 26.28 17.98
N ALA A 161 -2.84 26.16 16.71
CA ALA A 161 -2.84 27.28 15.77
C ALA A 161 -4.27 27.79 15.49
N ALA A 162 -5.24 26.89 15.35
CA ALA A 162 -6.65 27.25 15.17
C ALA A 162 -7.21 28.01 16.37
N HIS A 163 -6.90 27.56 17.60
CA HIS A 163 -7.28 28.25 18.82
C HIS A 163 -6.67 29.67 18.89
N VAL A 164 -5.38 29.82 18.59
CA VAL A 164 -4.72 31.14 18.55
C VAL A 164 -5.35 32.06 17.50
N LEU A 165 -5.72 31.52 16.33
CA LEU A 165 -6.39 32.28 15.28
C LEU A 165 -7.77 32.77 15.74
N ASP A 166 -8.54 31.94 16.44
CA ASP A 166 -9.85 32.29 16.98
C ASP A 166 -9.75 33.45 17.99
N GLU A 167 -8.81 33.34 18.94
CA GLU A 167 -8.54 34.40 19.92
C GLU A 167 -8.14 35.73 19.25
N LYS A 168 -7.31 35.68 18.19
CA LYS A 168 -6.97 36.86 17.39
C LYS A 168 -8.18 37.44 16.65
N LYS A 169 -9.08 36.60 16.12
CA LYS A 169 -10.31 37.05 15.48
C LYS A 169 -11.24 37.74 16.48
N LYS A 170 -11.41 37.19 17.68
CA LYS A 170 -12.18 37.81 18.77
C LYS A 170 -11.60 39.17 19.15
N TRP A 171 -10.28 39.23 19.37
CA TRP A 171 -9.61 40.50 19.68
C TRP A 171 -9.82 41.56 18.60
N ARG A 172 -9.67 41.18 17.32
CA ARG A 172 -9.94 42.08 16.19
C ARG A 172 -11.36 42.64 16.22
N LYS A 173 -12.38 41.80 16.44
CA LYS A 173 -13.78 42.25 16.57
C LYS A 173 -13.94 43.25 17.72
N THR A 174 -13.30 43.02 18.87
CA THR A 174 -13.32 43.94 20.02
C THR A 174 -12.68 45.29 19.69
N VAL A 175 -11.52 45.30 19.02
CA VAL A 175 -10.83 46.53 18.59
C VAL A 175 -11.68 47.31 17.60
N GLN A 176 -12.29 46.63 16.61
CA GLN A 176 -13.17 47.25 15.63
C GLN A 176 -14.39 47.92 16.29
N LYS A 177 -15.05 47.25 17.24
CA LYS A 177 -16.17 47.83 18.00
C LYS A 177 -15.78 49.10 18.76
N ARG A 178 -14.61 49.09 19.41
CA ARG A 178 -14.10 50.26 20.14
C ARG A 178 -13.74 51.42 19.22
N ALA A 179 -13.11 51.13 18.07
CA ALA A 179 -12.78 52.14 17.08
C ALA A 179 -14.04 52.81 16.51
N LEU A 180 -15.07 52.02 16.19
CA LEU A 180 -16.35 52.53 15.70
C LEU A 180 -17.05 53.40 16.75
N PHE A 181 -17.05 52.98 18.01
CA PHE A 181 -17.59 53.78 19.12
C PHE A 181 -16.89 55.14 19.23
N LEU A 182 -15.56 55.17 19.22
CA LEU A 182 -14.79 56.43 19.29
C LEU A 182 -15.05 57.34 18.08
N ALA A 183 -15.17 56.76 16.88
CA ALA A 183 -15.49 57.53 15.67
C ALA A 183 -16.89 58.15 15.77
N ASN A 184 -17.89 57.41 16.26
CA ASN A 184 -19.24 57.93 16.45
C ASN A 184 -19.29 59.07 17.48
N GLU A 185 -18.54 58.95 18.59
CA GLU A 185 -18.47 60.03 19.58
C GLU A 185 -17.82 61.30 19.00
N ALA A 186 -16.71 61.16 18.25
CA ALA A 186 -16.08 62.30 17.58
C ALA A 186 -17.02 63.00 16.57
N MET A 187 -17.82 62.23 15.80
CA MET A 187 -18.79 62.82 14.87
C MET A 187 -19.92 63.59 15.58
N LYS A 188 -20.32 63.17 16.79
CA LYS A 188 -21.32 63.91 17.58
C LYS A 188 -20.76 65.23 18.10
N GLU A 189 -19.49 65.25 18.52
CA GLU A 189 -18.82 66.48 18.96
C GLU A 189 -18.75 67.51 17.81
N ASP A 190 -18.34 67.08 16.61
CA ASP A 190 -18.24 67.97 15.43
C ASP A 190 -19.60 68.51 14.95
N ASN A 191 -20.69 67.76 15.14
CA ASN A 191 -22.04 68.20 14.75
C ASN A 191 -22.76 69.05 15.82
N SER A 192 -22.22 69.13 17.04
CA SER A 192 -22.89 69.86 18.13
C SER A 192 -22.89 71.40 17.98
N ASP A 193 -22.13 71.93 17.01
CA ASP A 193 -22.08 73.36 16.69
C ASP A 193 -23.12 73.83 15.64
N LEU A 194 -23.98 72.94 15.12
CA LEU A 194 -24.93 73.24 14.04
C LEU A 194 -26.43 73.11 14.38
N GLU A 195 -26.82 72.87 15.63
CA GLU A 195 -28.23 72.73 16.00
C GLU A 195 -28.82 74.03 16.56
N ASP A 196 -29.35 74.86 15.65
CA ASP A 196 -30.37 75.89 15.93
C ASP A 196 -31.48 75.87 14.84
N SER A 197 -31.80 74.68 14.30
CA SER A 197 -32.93 74.53 13.37
C SER A 197 -33.79 73.31 13.68
N ASP A 198 -35.05 73.59 14.02
CA ASP A 198 -36.15 72.67 14.34
C ASP A 198 -36.45 71.67 13.21
N TYR A 199 -35.73 70.56 13.15
CA TYR A 199 -36.09 69.43 12.30
C TYR A 199 -36.28 68.17 13.14
N GLU A 200 -37.53 67.75 13.31
CA GLU A 200 -37.88 66.51 13.98
C GLU A 200 -37.44 65.31 13.12
N PRO A 201 -36.57 64.42 13.62
CA PRO A 201 -36.19 63.21 12.88
C PRO A 201 -37.29 62.16 13.02
N GLU A 202 -37.80 61.69 11.88
CA GLU A 202 -38.62 60.48 11.79
C GLU A 202 -37.77 59.25 12.20
N ASP A 203 -38.26 58.62 13.25
CA ASP A 203 -38.13 57.24 13.70
C ASP A 203 -37.72 56.20 12.63
N GLY A 204 -36.42 56.10 12.38
CA GLY A 204 -35.79 54.98 11.67
C GLY A 204 -35.36 53.87 12.64
N GLU A 205 -36.19 52.85 12.80
CA GLU A 205 -35.92 51.65 13.60
C GLU A 205 -34.75 50.82 13.02
N SER A 206 -33.64 50.85 13.75
CA SER A 206 -32.60 49.83 13.94
C SER A 206 -32.46 48.65 12.93
N GLU A 207 -31.58 48.81 11.94
CA GLU A 207 -31.06 47.73 11.06
C GLU A 207 -29.97 46.84 11.73
N ALA A 208 -29.66 47.04 13.01
CA ALA A 208 -28.53 46.35 13.69
C ALA A 208 -28.86 44.93 14.22
N ALA A 209 -30.07 44.42 14.00
CA ALA A 209 -30.52 43.11 14.47
C ALA A 209 -30.43 41.98 13.42
N GLU A 210 -30.20 42.30 12.14
CA GLU A 210 -30.29 41.31 11.06
C GLU A 210 -28.99 40.47 10.86
N GLU A 211 -27.81 40.97 11.25
CA GLU A 211 -26.55 40.25 11.00
C GLU A 211 -26.29 39.04 11.92
N ALA A 212 -27.05 38.88 13.01
CA ALA A 212 -26.89 37.73 13.93
C ALA A 212 -27.72 36.50 13.53
N ASP A 213 -28.73 36.67 12.66
CA ASP A 213 -29.67 35.59 12.30
C ASP A 213 -29.13 34.73 11.12
N GLU A 214 -28.38 35.33 10.19
CA GLU A 214 -27.84 34.61 9.01
C GLU A 214 -26.79 33.53 9.36
N GLU A 215 -25.89 33.77 10.34
CA GLU A 215 -24.90 32.76 10.76
C GLU A 215 -25.55 31.59 11.51
N HIS A 216 -26.68 31.82 12.19
CA HIS A 216 -27.40 30.79 12.92
C HIS A 216 -28.25 29.91 11.98
N GLU A 217 -28.89 30.52 10.97
CA GLU A 217 -29.65 29.77 9.95
C GLU A 217 -28.75 28.83 9.13
N PHE A 218 -27.54 29.27 8.77
CA PHE A 218 -26.59 28.45 8.01
C PHE A 218 -26.07 27.23 8.79
N LEU A 219 -25.93 27.31 10.11
CA LEU A 219 -25.54 26.16 10.95
C LEU A 219 -26.67 25.15 11.10
N LEU A 220 -27.93 25.61 11.21
CA LEU A 220 -29.11 24.75 11.26
C LEU A 220 -29.29 23.97 9.95
N GLU A 221 -28.96 24.57 8.81
CA GLU A 221 -29.06 23.90 7.50
C GLU A 221 -28.04 22.76 7.31
N LYS A 222 -26.92 22.80 8.05
CA LYS A 222 -25.89 21.75 8.02
C LYS A 222 -26.19 20.56 8.93
N MET A 223 -27.10 20.73 9.88
CA MET A 223 -27.47 19.70 10.87
C MET A 223 -28.80 19.00 10.52
N SER A 224 -29.22 19.07 9.26
CA SER A 224 -30.43 18.42 8.76
C SER A 224 -30.16 17.50 7.57
N CYS A 225 -30.97 16.47 7.45
CA CYS A 225 -30.92 15.54 6.35
C CYS A 225 -31.42 16.19 5.06
N LYS A 226 -30.63 16.15 3.97
CA LYS A 226 -31.04 16.72 2.69
C LYS A 226 -32.16 15.95 1.96
N VAL A 227 -32.61 14.82 2.50
CA VAL A 227 -33.71 14.01 1.93
C VAL A 227 -35.02 14.25 2.66
N CYS A 228 -35.07 14.06 3.99
CA CYS A 228 -36.28 14.26 4.78
C CYS A 228 -36.39 15.66 5.42
N MET A 229 -35.33 16.48 5.35
CA MET A 229 -35.23 17.81 5.96
C MET A 229 -35.33 17.83 7.49
N GLU A 230 -35.34 16.66 8.14
CA GLU A 230 -35.33 16.53 9.60
C GLU A 230 -33.92 16.77 10.16
N LYS A 231 -33.86 17.30 11.38
CA LYS A 231 -32.60 17.51 12.10
C LYS A 231 -32.03 16.17 12.55
N PHE A 232 -30.71 16.08 12.60
CA PHE A 232 -30.05 14.90 13.18
C PHE A 232 -30.21 14.92 14.70
N ASP A 233 -30.78 13.86 15.24
CA ASP A 233 -30.96 13.61 16.67
C ASP A 233 -30.77 12.11 16.98
N ASP A 234 -31.02 11.72 18.22
CA ASP A 234 -30.86 10.33 18.67
C ASP A 234 -31.79 9.35 17.95
N GLU A 235 -32.94 9.82 17.44
CA GLU A 235 -33.91 9.02 16.67
C GLU A 235 -33.60 9.05 15.16
N HIS A 236 -32.88 10.08 14.69
CA HIS A 236 -32.48 10.34 13.30
C HIS A 236 -30.96 10.44 13.17
N PRO A 237 -30.22 9.33 13.38
CA PRO A 237 -28.77 9.38 13.42
C PRO A 237 -28.17 9.81 12.07
N GLU A 238 -27.17 10.68 12.16
CA GLU A 238 -26.40 11.17 11.03
C GLU A 238 -25.62 10.03 10.38
N ALA A 239 -25.67 9.92 9.05
CA ALA A 239 -24.84 8.98 8.31
C ALA A 239 -24.11 9.68 7.15
N THR A 240 -22.89 9.22 6.88
CA THR A 240 -22.04 9.73 5.81
C THR A 240 -21.71 8.62 4.81
N ILE A 241 -21.78 8.94 3.52
CA ILE A 241 -21.42 8.03 2.42
C ILE A 241 -19.93 8.20 2.08
N ILE A 242 -19.10 7.19 2.35
CA ILE A 242 -17.64 7.34 2.36
C ILE A 242 -16.89 7.43 1.02
N PRO A 243 -17.50 7.25 -0.18
CA PRO A 243 -16.84 7.76 -1.39
C PRO A 243 -17.05 9.27 -1.64
N CYS A 244 -18.16 9.88 -1.20
CA CYS A 244 -18.49 11.27 -1.59
C CYS A 244 -18.58 12.27 -0.44
N GLY A 245 -18.60 11.82 0.81
CA GLY A 245 -18.58 12.69 1.99
C GLY A 245 -19.89 13.46 2.26
N HIS A 246 -20.94 13.25 1.47
CA HIS A 246 -22.25 13.87 1.72
C HIS A 246 -22.97 13.15 2.86
N LYS A 247 -23.67 13.95 3.67
CA LYS A 247 -24.38 13.54 4.89
C LYS A 247 -25.87 13.39 4.61
N SER A 248 -26.49 12.35 5.17
CA SER A 248 -27.94 12.09 5.11
C SER A 248 -28.33 11.16 6.25
N CYS A 249 -29.61 11.13 6.62
CA CYS A 249 -30.06 10.22 7.67
C CYS A 249 -29.88 8.75 7.23
N PHE A 250 -29.50 7.87 8.16
CA PHE A 250 -29.27 6.45 7.83
C PHE A 250 -30.53 5.78 7.23
N HIS A 251 -31.70 6.13 7.77
CA HIS A 251 -32.98 5.63 7.27
C HIS A 251 -33.20 6.01 5.80
N CYS A 252 -32.94 7.27 5.46
CA CYS A 252 -33.07 7.84 4.12
C CYS A 252 -32.19 7.10 3.12
N LEU A 253 -30.91 6.86 3.44
CA LEU A 253 -29.97 6.14 2.57
C LEU A 253 -30.35 4.66 2.39
N SER A 254 -30.87 4.04 3.45
CA SER A 254 -31.30 2.64 3.42
C SER A 254 -32.53 2.45 2.53
N SER A 255 -33.45 3.41 2.53
CA SER A 255 -34.71 3.38 1.78
C SER A 255 -34.60 3.79 0.31
N LEU A 256 -33.44 4.30 -0.15
CA LEU A 256 -33.26 4.65 -1.56
C LEU A 256 -33.31 3.41 -2.46
N PRO A 257 -34.10 3.43 -3.56
CA PRO A 257 -34.19 2.32 -4.50
C PRO A 257 -32.89 2.10 -5.27
N ASN A 258 -32.18 3.20 -5.60
CA ASN A 258 -30.85 3.17 -6.19
C ASN A 258 -29.85 3.61 -5.13
N LYS A 259 -28.78 2.83 -4.92
CA LYS A 259 -27.72 3.17 -3.95
C LYS A 259 -26.78 4.25 -4.52
N ALA A 260 -27.34 5.42 -4.76
CA ALA A 260 -26.65 6.61 -5.26
C ALA A 260 -26.93 7.80 -4.34
N CYS A 261 -25.90 8.60 -4.08
CA CYS A 261 -25.97 9.76 -3.21
C CYS A 261 -27.04 10.76 -3.73
N PRO A 262 -28.00 11.21 -2.89
CA PRO A 262 -29.00 12.20 -3.31
C PRO A 262 -28.40 13.53 -3.78
N THR A 263 -27.25 13.92 -3.23
CA THR A 263 -26.59 15.20 -3.53
C THR A 263 -25.76 15.16 -4.80
N CYS A 264 -24.86 14.18 -4.94
CA CYS A 264 -23.90 14.12 -6.05
C CYS A 264 -24.06 12.91 -6.97
N ARG A 265 -25.01 12.02 -6.69
CA ARG A 265 -25.30 10.79 -7.46
C ARG A 265 -24.16 9.76 -7.51
N ALA A 266 -23.11 9.92 -6.70
CA ALA A 266 -22.08 8.90 -6.54
C ALA A 266 -22.69 7.60 -6.01
N GLU A 267 -22.34 6.48 -6.64
CA GLU A 267 -22.79 5.15 -6.21
C GLU A 267 -22.16 4.76 -4.86
N PHE A 268 -22.90 4.02 -4.05
CA PHE A 268 -22.44 3.52 -2.76
C PHE A 268 -23.00 2.13 -2.45
N THR A 269 -22.38 1.45 -1.49
CA THR A 269 -22.91 0.23 -0.86
C THR A 269 -23.23 0.54 0.60
N MET A 270 -24.15 -0.19 1.22
CA MET A 270 -24.48 0.02 2.64
C MET A 270 -23.28 -0.21 3.57
N GLU A 271 -22.32 -1.02 3.15
CA GLU A 271 -21.04 -1.24 3.85
C GLU A 271 -20.16 0.01 3.86
N ASN A 272 -20.33 0.90 2.87
CA ASN A 272 -19.59 2.16 2.75
C ASN A 272 -20.31 3.34 3.42
N VAL A 273 -21.41 3.09 4.16
CA VAL A 273 -22.15 4.11 4.91
C VAL A 273 -21.73 4.05 6.37
N TYR A 274 -21.15 5.14 6.86
CA TYR A 274 -20.70 5.26 8.25
C TYR A 274 -21.71 6.06 9.04
N LYS A 275 -22.19 5.50 10.15
CA LYS A 275 -23.01 6.20 11.13
C LYS A 275 -22.13 7.07 12.00
N LEU A 276 -22.44 8.35 12.09
CA LEU A 276 -21.84 9.29 13.02
C LEU A 276 -22.79 9.37 14.22
N TYR A 277 -22.31 8.94 15.39
CA TYR A 277 -23.00 9.03 16.67
C TYR A 277 -22.45 10.21 17.46
#